data_AF-A0A511AUJ8-F1
#
_entry.id   AF-A0A511AUJ8-F1
#
_cell.length_a   1.000
_cell.length_b   1.000
_cell.length_c   1.000
_cell.angle_alpha   90.00
_cell.angle_beta   90.00
_cell.angle_gamma   90.00
#
_symmetry.space_group_name_H-M   'P 1'
#
loop_
_entity.id
_entity.type
_entity.pdbx_description
1 polymer ?
#
loop_
_entity_poly.entity_id
_entity_poly.type
_entity_poly.pdbx_seq_one_letter_code
_entity_poly.pdbx_strand_id
1 'polypeptide(L)'
;MFIHQPFYPMILALSYIGITYILVKNEKNYVKYGVTTLLTVLNLSFLYLWLEKVVFLMTSTEISFQTFEKFGRFVDNSYFVLIVPLLLLFAWYGVKKFLQQDHYLLLKSLVIIFYIGALIGVLILGQLVFSLLYYGFAP
;
A
#
# COMPACT_ATOMS: atom_id res chain seq x y z
N MET A 1 -24.88 -7.80 1.47
CA MET A 1 -24.02 -7.18 0.43
C MET A 1 -22.71 -6.61 0.98
N PHE A 2 -22.57 -6.34 2.29
CA PHE A 2 -21.30 -5.90 2.92
C PHE A 2 -20.81 -6.86 4.03
N ILE A 3 -20.91 -8.18 3.81
CA ILE A 3 -20.48 -9.18 4.82
C ILE A 3 -18.96 -9.23 4.95
N HIS A 4 -18.23 -8.85 3.90
CA HIS A 4 -16.81 -8.53 4.01
C HIS A 4 -16.67 -7.10 4.54
N GLN A 5 -16.90 -7.02 5.84
CA GLN A 5 -16.37 -6.00 6.73
C GLN A 5 -14.95 -5.58 6.34
N PRO A 6 -14.50 -4.43 6.84
CA PRO A 6 -13.41 -3.67 6.28
C PRO A 6 -12.04 -4.27 6.72
N PHE A 7 -11.95 -5.57 6.90
CA PHE A 7 -10.76 -6.26 7.41
C PHE A 7 -9.60 -6.22 6.43
N TYR A 8 -9.86 -6.23 5.12
CA TYR A 8 -8.79 -6.37 4.14
C TYR A 8 -7.76 -5.23 4.18
N PRO A 9 -8.13 -3.94 4.07
CA PRO A 9 -7.14 -2.88 4.16
C PRO A 9 -6.75 -2.53 5.59
N MET A 10 -7.49 -2.99 6.62
CA MET A 10 -7.00 -2.99 8.00
C MET A 10 -5.82 -3.97 8.14
N ILE A 11 -5.93 -5.19 7.59
CA ILE A 11 -4.85 -6.18 7.50
C ILE A 11 -3.72 -5.66 6.59
N LEU A 12 -4.05 -4.99 5.49
CA LEU A 12 -3.06 -4.41 4.59
C LEU A 12 -2.26 -3.30 5.28
N ALA A 13 -2.91 -2.41 6.04
CA ALA A 13 -2.23 -1.39 6.83
C ALA A 13 -1.38 -1.99 7.97
N LEU A 14 -1.86 -3.05 8.65
CA LEU A 14 -1.09 -3.72 9.70
C LEU A 14 0.13 -4.46 9.13
N SER A 15 -0.05 -5.21 8.05
CA SER A 15 1.05 -5.88 7.34
C SER A 15 2.07 -4.87 6.80
N TYR A 16 1.61 -3.72 6.30
CA TYR A 16 2.47 -2.61 5.90
C TYR A 16 3.37 -2.14 7.04
N ILE A 17 2.80 -1.85 8.21
CA ILE A 17 3.55 -1.41 9.38
C ILE A 17 4.58 -2.48 9.78
N GLY A 18 4.18 -3.75 9.77
CA GLY A 18 5.06 -4.88 10.06
C GLY A 18 6.24 -5.01 9.09
N ILE A 19 5.99 -4.95 7.79
CA ILE A 19 7.02 -5.02 6.74
C ILE A 19 7.98 -3.84 6.86
N THR A 20 7.44 -2.63 7.04
CA THR A 20 8.22 -1.40 7.19
C THR A 20 9.13 -1.47 8.41
N TYR A 21 8.60 -1.93 9.55
CA TYR A 21 9.38 -2.15 10.76
C TYR A 21 10.50 -3.18 10.55
N ILE A 22 10.21 -4.33 9.93
CA ILE A 22 11.21 -5.37 9.65
C ILE A 22 12.34 -4.87 8.75
N LEU A 23 12.01 -4.07 7.73
CA LEU A 23 12.99 -3.50 6.79
C LEU A 23 13.95 -2.51 7.47
N VAL A 24 13.51 -1.84 8.53
CA VAL A 24 14.25 -0.70 9.12
C VAL A 24 14.83 -1.00 10.51
N LYS A 25 14.38 -2.04 11.22
CA LYS A 25 14.85 -2.38 12.57
C LYS A 25 16.38 -2.52 12.73
N ASN A 26 17.10 -2.81 11.64
CA ASN A 26 18.56 -3.01 11.65
C ASN A 26 19.36 -1.80 11.14
N GLU A 27 18.71 -0.72 10.69
CA GLU A 27 19.40 0.44 10.11
C GLU A 27 19.64 1.53 11.15
N LYS A 28 20.91 1.92 11.34
CA LYS A 28 21.36 2.89 12.35
C LYS A 28 21.24 4.37 11.92
N ASN A 29 20.76 4.65 10.71
CA ASN A 29 20.71 6.00 10.14
C ASN A 29 19.43 6.75 10.54
N TYR A 30 19.58 7.89 11.24
CA TYR A 30 18.48 8.76 11.68
C TYR A 30 17.52 9.18 10.55
N VAL A 31 18.04 9.46 9.36
CA VAL A 31 17.23 9.84 8.18
C VAL A 31 16.25 8.73 7.81
N LYS A 32 16.66 7.47 7.92
CA LYS A 32 15.79 6.33 7.61
C LYS A 32 14.73 6.10 8.66
N TYR A 33 15.07 6.35 9.92
CA TYR A 33 14.12 6.30 11.02
C TYR A 33 12.99 7.32 10.78
N GLY A 34 13.34 8.56 10.42
CA GLY A 34 12.35 9.60 10.10
C GLY A 34 11.45 9.24 8.92
N VAL A 35 12.00 8.67 7.85
CA VAL A 35 11.23 8.16 6.71
C VAL A 35 10.24 7.07 7.16
N THR A 36 10.68 6.10 7.97
CA THR A 36 9.75 5.10 8.51
C THR A 36 8.70 5.66 9.45
N THR A 37 9.05 6.59 10.33
CA THR A 37 8.07 7.20 11.22
C THR A 37 7.01 7.94 10.42
N LEU A 38 7.41 8.67 9.38
CA LEU A 38 6.49 9.36 8.47
C LEU A 38 5.56 8.38 7.76
N LEU A 39 6.10 7.27 7.24
CA LEU A 39 5.31 6.22 6.60
C LEU A 39 4.32 5.56 7.57
N THR A 40 4.74 5.29 8.80
CA THR A 40 3.87 4.71 9.84
C THR A 40 2.75 5.67 10.22
N VAL A 41 3.07 6.95 10.42
CA VAL A 41 2.07 8.00 10.71
C VAL A 41 1.07 8.11 9.57
N LEU A 42 1.54 8.15 8.33
CA LEU A 42 0.70 8.27 7.14
C LEU A 42 -0.25 7.07 7.00
N ASN A 43 0.23 5.85 7.29
CA ASN A 43 -0.60 4.64 7.34
C ASN A 43 -1.62 4.65 8.47
N LEU A 44 -1.27 5.13 9.67
CA LEU A 44 -2.20 5.23 10.79
C LEU A 44 -3.29 6.29 10.53
N SER A 45 -2.91 7.45 10.00
CA SER A 45 -3.86 8.48 9.57
C SER A 45 -4.81 7.95 8.49
N PHE A 46 -4.28 7.18 7.56
CA PHE A 46 -5.07 6.53 6.52
C PHE A 46 -6.05 5.50 7.13
N LEU A 47 -5.58 4.63 8.03
CA LEU A 47 -6.43 3.66 8.74
C LEU A 47 -7.55 4.34 9.54
N TYR A 48 -7.26 5.49 10.17
CA TYR A 48 -8.27 6.29 10.87
C TYR A 48 -9.37 6.80 9.93
N LEU A 49 -8.99 7.48 8.83
CA LEU A 49 -9.93 7.99 7.82
C LEU A 49 -10.80 6.86 7.26
N TRP A 50 -10.19 5.69 7.14
CA TRP A 50 -10.83 4.53 6.57
C TRP A 50 -11.85 3.91 7.53
N LEU A 51 -11.52 3.79 8.82
CA LEU A 51 -12.47 3.43 9.87
C LEU A 51 -13.63 4.42 9.97
N GLU A 52 -13.35 5.72 9.87
CA GLU A 52 -14.39 6.77 9.87
C GLU A 52 -15.40 6.57 8.73
N LYS A 53 -14.92 6.30 7.52
CA LYS A 53 -15.78 6.06 6.34
C LYS A 53 -16.63 4.80 6.47
N VAL A 54 -16.09 3.74 7.09
CA VAL A 54 -16.84 2.51 7.37
C VAL A 54 -17.94 2.77 8.40
N VAL A 55 -17.60 3.43 9.51
CA VAL A 55 -18.57 3.76 10.57
C VAL A 55 -19.70 4.62 10.01
N PHE A 56 -19.35 5.61 9.16
CA PHE A 56 -20.33 6.43 8.46
C PHE A 56 -21.31 5.57 7.64
N LEU A 57 -20.80 4.64 6.81
CA LEU A 57 -21.65 3.74 6.02
C LEU A 57 -22.54 2.83 6.87
N MET A 58 -22.02 2.31 7.99
CA MET A 58 -22.79 1.42 8.88
C MET A 58 -23.89 2.15 9.67
N THR A 59 -23.74 3.46 9.89
CA THR A 59 -24.67 4.27 10.69
C THR A 59 -25.70 5.02 9.86
N SER A 60 -25.45 5.20 8.55
CA SER A 60 -26.41 5.80 7.63
C SER A 60 -27.48 4.81 7.17
N THR A 61 -28.74 5.04 7.54
CA THR A 61 -29.91 4.22 7.17
C THR A 61 -30.52 4.57 5.80
N GLU A 62 -30.23 5.73 5.22
CA GLU A 62 -30.65 6.15 3.87
C GLU A 62 -29.43 6.47 3.00
N ILE A 63 -28.83 5.45 2.39
CA ILE A 63 -27.62 5.62 1.58
C ILE A 63 -28.03 5.79 0.11
N SER A 64 -28.00 7.03 -0.37
CA SER A 64 -28.20 7.34 -1.79
C SER A 64 -27.12 6.70 -2.67
N PHE A 65 -27.44 6.39 -3.93
CA PHE A 65 -26.51 5.83 -4.92
C PHE A 65 -25.21 6.65 -5.06
N GLN A 66 -25.29 7.98 -4.91
CA GLN A 66 -24.13 8.87 -4.91
C GLN A 66 -23.17 8.63 -3.74
N THR A 67 -23.67 8.22 -2.58
CA THR A 67 -22.84 7.94 -1.41
C THR A 67 -22.02 6.65 -1.61
N PHE A 68 -22.59 5.65 -2.28
CA PHE A 68 -21.87 4.44 -2.68
C PHE A 68 -20.78 4.72 -3.71
N GLU A 69 -21.07 5.55 -4.72
CA GLU A 69 -20.07 5.93 -5.72
C GLU A 69 -18.88 6.70 -5.11
N LYS A 70 -19.16 7.63 -4.18
CA LYS A 70 -18.12 8.36 -3.43
C LYS A 70 -17.27 7.41 -2.58
N PHE A 71 -17.88 6.39 -2.00
CA PHE A 71 -17.16 5.37 -1.24
C PHE A 71 -16.29 4.49 -2.14
N GLY A 72 -16.79 4.08 -3.30
CA GLY A 72 -16.01 3.33 -4.28
C GLY A 72 -14.77 4.09 -4.76
N ARG A 73 -14.93 5.38 -5.11
CA ARG A 73 -13.78 6.23 -5.45
C ARG A 73 -12.79 6.39 -4.29
N PHE A 74 -13.28 6.46 -3.06
CA PHE A 74 -12.40 6.47 -1.88
C PHE A 74 -11.60 5.18 -1.79
N VAL A 75 -12.23 4.01 -1.95
CA VAL A 75 -11.58 2.69 -1.97
C VAL A 75 -10.52 2.61 -3.07
N ASP A 76 -10.80 3.08 -4.28
CA ASP A 76 -9.85 3.01 -5.39
C ASP A 76 -8.64 3.93 -5.16
N ASN A 77 -8.87 5.15 -4.67
CA ASN A 77 -7.78 6.08 -4.35
C ASN A 77 -6.93 5.60 -3.17
N SER A 78 -7.56 4.94 -2.20
CA SER A 78 -6.92 4.36 -1.02
C SER A 78 -5.83 3.36 -1.37
N TYR A 79 -6.02 2.58 -2.43
CA TYR A 79 -5.04 1.63 -2.93
C TYR A 79 -3.69 2.31 -3.22
N PHE A 80 -3.72 3.43 -3.96
CA PHE A 80 -2.51 4.14 -4.34
C PHE A 80 -1.81 4.78 -3.14
N VAL A 81 -2.59 5.36 -2.21
CA VAL A 81 -2.05 5.98 -0.99
C VAL A 81 -1.29 4.96 -0.13
N LEU A 82 -1.77 3.72 -0.06
CA LEU A 82 -1.10 2.66 0.69
C LEU A 82 0.08 2.04 -0.07
N ILE A 83 -0.11 1.73 -1.35
CA ILE A 83 0.85 0.87 -2.06
C ILE A 83 2.01 1.63 -2.71
N VAL A 84 1.80 2.87 -3.16
CA VAL A 84 2.88 3.67 -3.77
C VAL A 84 4.01 3.91 -2.78
N PRO A 85 3.75 4.32 -1.51
CA PRO A 85 4.83 4.48 -0.54
C PRO A 85 5.55 3.15 -0.22
N LEU A 86 4.83 2.01 -0.22
CA LEU A 86 5.46 0.69 -0.02
C LEU A 86 6.42 0.35 -1.16
N LEU A 87 5.98 0.54 -2.40
CA LEU A 87 6.77 0.22 -3.57
C LEU A 87 7.98 1.14 -3.68
N LEU A 88 7.87 2.40 -3.26
CA LEU A 88 9.00 3.31 -3.16
C LEU A 88 10.03 2.85 -2.13
N LEU A 89 9.59 2.37 -0.96
CA LEU A 89 10.49 1.77 0.04
C LEU A 89 11.18 0.53 -0.51
N PHE A 90 10.45 -0.37 -1.18
CA PHE A 90 11.03 -1.54 -1.83
C PHE A 90 12.02 -1.14 -2.92
N ALA A 91 11.64 -0.23 -3.82
CA ALA A 91 12.51 0.30 -4.86
C ALA A 91 13.81 0.83 -4.26
N TRP A 92 13.72 1.66 -3.22
CA TRP A 92 14.87 2.24 -2.54
C TRP A 92 15.80 1.16 -1.93
N TYR A 93 15.24 0.24 -1.14
CA TYR A 93 16.02 -0.82 -0.48
C TYR A 93 16.61 -1.81 -1.47
N GLY A 94 15.83 -2.24 -2.47
CA GLY A 94 16.25 -3.15 -3.50
C GLY A 94 17.38 -2.56 -4.34
N VAL A 95 17.21 -1.34 -4.85
CA VAL A 95 18.24 -0.64 -5.63
C VAL A 95 19.52 -0.47 -4.82
N LYS A 96 19.43 -0.02 -3.56
CA LYS A 96 20.60 0.09 -2.67
C LYS A 96 21.34 -1.24 -2.54
N LYS A 97 20.61 -2.35 -2.36
CA LYS A 97 21.20 -3.68 -2.20
C LYS A 97 21.89 -4.16 -3.48
N PHE A 98 21.30 -3.96 -4.65
CA PHE A 98 21.90 -4.35 -5.93
C PHE A 98 23.13 -3.51 -6.29
N LEU A 99 23.14 -2.22 -5.95
CA LEU A 99 24.31 -1.36 -6.15
C LEU A 99 25.53 -1.79 -5.32
N GLN A 100 25.30 -2.31 -4.10
CA GLN A 100 26.35 -2.73 -3.17
C GLN A 100 27.01 -4.08 -3.49
N GLN A 101 26.50 -4.85 -4.46
CA GLN A 101 27.09 -6.14 -4.82
C GLN A 101 28.35 -5.98 -5.67
N ASP A 102 29.36 -6.85 -5.58
CA ASP A 102 30.59 -6.76 -6.40
C ASP A 102 30.45 -7.43 -7.78
N HIS A 103 29.43 -7.03 -8.55
CA HIS A 103 29.18 -7.54 -9.91
C HIS A 103 29.46 -6.49 -10.99
N TYR A 104 29.56 -6.94 -12.24
CA TYR A 104 29.68 -6.07 -13.43
C TYR A 104 28.55 -5.03 -13.50
N LEU A 105 28.93 -3.77 -13.78
CA LEU A 105 28.04 -2.61 -13.75
C LEU A 105 26.86 -2.74 -14.71
N LEU A 106 27.10 -3.28 -15.92
CA LEU A 106 26.06 -3.55 -16.92
C LEU A 106 24.98 -4.51 -16.43
N LEU A 107 25.39 -5.62 -15.78
CA LEU A 107 24.46 -6.62 -15.26
C LEU A 107 23.61 -6.03 -14.12
N LYS A 108 24.21 -5.21 -13.25
CA LYS A 108 23.50 -4.51 -12.17
C LYS A 108 22.39 -3.60 -12.70
N SER A 109 22.72 -2.76 -13.69
CA SER A 109 21.75 -1.85 -14.30
C SER A 109 20.57 -2.61 -14.90
N LEU A 110 20.85 -3.72 -15.58
CA LEU A 110 19.83 -4.59 -16.17
C LEU A 110 18.89 -5.17 -15.11
N VAL A 111 19.45 -5.70 -14.02
CA VAL A 111 18.67 -6.24 -12.88
C VAL A 111 17.82 -5.15 -12.22
N ILE A 112 18.37 -3.95 -12.03
CA ILE A 112 17.63 -2.82 -11.45
C ILE A 112 16.43 -2.42 -12.33
N ILE A 113 16.60 -2.37 -13.65
CA ILE A 113 15.51 -2.05 -14.57
C ILE A 113 14.40 -3.09 -14.49
N PHE A 114 14.74 -4.39 -14.54
CA PHE A 114 13.75 -5.46 -14.38
C PHE A 114 13.06 -5.43 -13.01
N TYR A 115 13.81 -5.14 -11.95
CA TYR A 115 13.27 -5.03 -10.60
C TYR A 115 12.24 -3.89 -10.48
N ILE A 116 12.57 -2.70 -10.99
CA ILE A 116 11.63 -1.56 -11.01
C ILE A 116 10.41 -1.88 -11.88
N GLY A 117 10.62 -2.51 -13.05
CA GLY A 117 9.54 -2.97 -13.92
C GLY A 117 8.59 -3.94 -13.21
N ALA A 118 9.13 -4.88 -12.43
CA ALA A 118 8.33 -5.81 -11.63
C ALA A 118 7.52 -5.08 -10.54
N LEU A 119 8.09 -4.08 -9.87
CA LEU A 119 7.36 -3.26 -8.88
C LEU A 119 6.19 -2.49 -9.52
N ILE A 120 6.38 -1.95 -10.73
CA ILE A 120 5.29 -1.32 -11.50
C ILE A 120 4.23 -2.36 -11.87
N GLY A 121 4.64 -3.57 -12.27
CA GLY A 121 3.72 -4.68 -12.50
C GLY A 121 2.87 -5.02 -11.27
N VAL A 122 3.48 -5.03 -10.08
CA VAL A 122 2.78 -5.22 -8.80
C VAL A 122 1.78 -4.09 -8.52
N LEU A 123 2.10 -2.83 -8.87
CA LEU A 123 1.18 -1.71 -8.74
C LEU A 123 -0.07 -1.88 -9.62
N ILE A 124 0.12 -2.27 -10.88
CA ILE A 124 -0.99 -2.40 -11.84
C ILE A 124 -1.85 -3.63 -11.51
N LEU A 125 -1.21 -4.80 -11.34
CA LEU A 125 -1.92 -6.05 -11.04
C LEU A 125 -2.55 -6.01 -9.65
N GLY A 126 -1.87 -5.38 -8.68
CA GLY A 126 -2.37 -5.25 -7.33
C GLY A 126 -3.63 -4.37 -7.27
N GLN A 127 -3.78 -3.34 -8.10
CA GLN A 127 -5.00 -2.53 -8.15
C GLN A 127 -6.19 -3.36 -8.60
N LEU A 128 -5.97 -4.21 -9.61
CA LEU A 128 -7.00 -5.11 -10.13
C LEU A 128 -7.42 -6.13 -9.07
N VAL A 129 -6.47 -6.74 -8.36
CA VAL A 129 -6.74 -7.66 -7.25
C VAL A 129 -7.46 -6.94 -6.10
N PHE A 130 -7.02 -5.72 -5.75
CA PHE A 130 -7.64 -4.91 -4.71
C PHE A 130 -9.09 -4.59 -5.03
N SER A 131 -9.37 -4.16 -6.26
CA SER A 131 -10.72 -3.86 -6.75
C SER A 131 -11.60 -5.11 -6.73
N LEU A 132 -11.11 -6.25 -7.23
CA LEU A 132 -11.86 -7.51 -7.24
C LEU A 132 -12.18 -8.01 -5.83
N LEU A 133 -11.25 -7.87 -4.88
CA LEU A 133 -11.47 -8.24 -3.49
C LEU A 133 -12.49 -7.34 -2.80
N TYR A 134 -12.57 -6.06 -3.20
CA TYR A 134 -13.41 -5.06 -2.55
C TYR A 134 -14.84 -5.02 -3.09
N TYR A 135 -15.00 -5.11 -4.41
CA TYR A 135 -16.32 -5.13 -5.05
C TYR A 135 -16.90 -6.55 -5.14
N GLY A 136 -16.06 -7.58 -4.93
CA GLY A 136 -16.43 -8.98 -5.09
C GLY A 136 -16.75 -9.30 -6.55
N PHE A 137 -16.81 -10.59 -6.86
CA PHE A 137 -17.56 -11.08 -8.01
C PHE A 137 -19.04 -10.73 -7.81
N ALA A 138 -19.42 -9.49 -8.07
CA ALA A 138 -20.81 -9.10 -8.15
C ALA A 138 -21.33 -9.55 -9.53
N PRO A 139 -22.29 -10.51 -9.62
CA PRO A 139 -23.17 -10.55 -10.77
C PRO A 139 -24.01 -9.27 -10.85
#